data_AF-A0A9W6JKC4-F1
#
_entry.id   AF-A0A9W6JKC4-F1
#
_cell.length_a   1.000
_cell.length_b   1.000
_cell.length_c   1.000
_cell.angle_alpha   90.00
_cell.angle_beta   90.00
_cell.angle_gamma   90.00
#
_symmetry.space_group_name_H-M   'P 1'
#
loop_
_entity.id
_entity.type
_entity.pdbx_description
1 polymer ?
#
loop_
_entity_poly.entity_id
_entity_poly.type
_entity_poly.pdbx_seq_one_letter_code
_entity_poly.pdbx_strand_id
1 'polypeptide(L)'
;MSHTQGPWVAQDGTTYGYEIISTSAPKSRRVVARLGGRDRDANAAFIVRAVNSHDALVEGLQEARSHLADLRDELFDTCTVRGDASTLDAGDKALIDEHDAVLARIDVALAKAEGREVAP
;
A
#
# COMPACT_ATOMS: atom_id res chain seq x y z
N MET A 1 10.36 2.36 -8.31
CA MET A 1 10.93 1.37 -7.37
C MET A 1 9.98 1.31 -6.19
N SER A 2 9.30 0.17 -5.99
CA SER A 2 8.43 -0.05 -4.83
C SER A 2 9.29 -0.03 -3.56
N HIS A 3 8.89 0.78 -2.58
CA HIS A 3 9.59 0.92 -1.31
C HIS A 3 9.08 -0.09 -0.27
N THR A 4 8.90 -1.35 -0.62
CA THR A 4 8.62 -2.39 0.39
C THR A 4 9.95 -2.80 1.02
N GLN A 5 10.29 -2.09 2.09
CA GLN A 5 11.56 -2.18 2.80
C GLN A 5 11.65 -3.41 3.73
N GLY A 6 10.95 -4.50 3.41
CA GLY A 6 10.98 -5.73 4.22
C GLY A 6 10.52 -5.49 5.68
N PRO A 7 10.52 -6.53 6.52
CA PRO A 7 10.04 -6.39 7.89
C PRO A 7 10.90 -5.39 8.67
N TRP A 8 10.24 -4.53 9.41
CA TRP A 8 10.85 -3.59 10.34
C TRP A 8 11.07 -4.26 11.69
N VAL A 9 12.21 -3.96 12.32
CA VAL A 9 12.58 -4.48 13.64
C VAL A 9 13.11 -3.37 14.52
N ALA A 10 12.90 -3.50 15.84
CA ALA A 10 13.53 -2.63 16.82
C ALA A 10 14.88 -3.20 17.25
N GLN A 11 15.91 -2.38 17.28
CA GLN A 11 17.25 -2.72 17.77
C GLN A 11 17.76 -1.65 18.74
N ASP A 12 18.65 -2.02 19.66
CA ASP A 12 19.29 -1.04 20.54
C ASP A 12 20.17 -0.09 19.71
N GLY A 13 19.86 1.20 19.78
CA GLY A 13 20.65 2.27 19.19
C GLY A 13 21.79 2.70 20.11
N THR A 14 22.93 3.05 19.52
CA THR A 14 24.15 3.38 20.28
C THR A 14 24.03 4.66 21.11
N THR A 15 23.19 5.61 20.69
CA THR A 15 23.16 6.97 21.25
C THR A 15 21.76 7.45 21.67
N TYR A 16 20.69 7.01 20.99
CA TYR A 16 19.37 7.67 21.07
C TYR A 16 18.24 6.85 21.71
N GLY A 17 18.46 5.60 22.12
CA GLY A 17 17.39 4.68 22.52
C GLY A 17 17.27 3.53 21.53
N TYR A 18 16.05 3.11 21.17
CA TYR A 18 15.83 2.13 20.09
C TYR A 18 15.93 2.79 18.71
N GLU A 19 16.44 2.04 17.76
CA GLU A 19 16.33 2.31 16.34
C GLU A 19 15.35 1.31 15.73
N ILE A 20 14.43 1.80 14.90
CA ILE A 20 13.56 0.96 14.09
C ILE A 20 14.16 0.95 12.69
N ILE A 21 14.64 -0.22 12.29
CA ILE A 21 15.32 -0.42 11.03
C ILE A 21 14.53 -1.36 10.14
N SER A 22 14.57 -1.07 8.85
CA SER A 22 14.13 -2.00 7.83
C SER A 22 15.20 -3.10 7.68
N THR A 23 14.80 -4.37 7.68
CA THR A 23 15.73 -5.49 7.48
C THR A 23 16.24 -5.61 6.04
N SER A 24 15.48 -5.14 5.04
CA SER A 24 15.91 -5.18 3.63
C SER A 24 16.59 -3.89 3.16
N ALA A 25 16.47 -2.80 3.91
CA ALA A 25 17.10 -1.52 3.66
C ALA A 25 17.63 -0.90 4.98
N PRO A 26 18.77 -1.40 5.52
CA PRO A 26 19.29 -0.98 6.83
C PRO A 26 19.66 0.51 6.94
N LYS A 27 19.76 1.22 5.80
CA LYS A 27 19.98 2.67 5.75
C LYS A 27 18.72 3.48 6.10
N SER A 28 17.54 2.86 6.02
CA SER A 28 16.28 3.46 6.44
C SER A 28 16.06 3.20 7.92
N ARG A 29 16.24 4.25 8.71
CA ARG A 29 16.16 4.23 10.17
C ARG A 29 15.13 5.24 10.66
N ARG A 30 14.31 4.83 11.63
CA ARG A 30 13.48 5.73 12.44
C ARG A 30 14.00 5.69 13.87
N VAL A 31 14.35 6.86 14.41
CA VAL A 31 14.87 6.98 15.77
C VAL A 31 13.70 7.18 16.73
N VAL A 32 13.59 6.32 17.74
CA VAL A 32 12.61 6.49 18.83
C VAL A 32 13.32 7.19 19.98
N ALA A 33 12.88 8.41 20.31
CA ALA A 33 13.48 9.20 21.39
C ALA A 33 13.46 8.45 22.74
N ARG A 34 14.50 8.64 23.55
CA ARG A 34 14.63 8.11 24.92
C ARG A 34 13.45 8.54 25.80
N LEU A 35 12.49 7.63 25.98
CA LEU A 35 11.69 7.54 27.20
C LEU A 35 12.35 6.44 28.07
N GLY A 36 12.49 6.64 29.37
CA GLY A 36 13.07 5.61 30.26
C GLY A 36 12.05 4.52 30.61
N GLY A 37 12.51 3.31 30.94
CA GLY A 37 11.69 2.25 31.55
C GLY A 37 10.93 1.34 30.56
N ARG A 38 10.01 0.50 31.08
CA ARG A 38 9.21 -0.49 30.32
C ARG A 38 8.38 0.13 29.20
N ASP A 39 8.00 1.39 29.35
CA ASP A 39 7.20 2.13 28.37
C ASP A 39 7.96 2.34 27.06
N ARG A 40 9.29 2.32 27.09
CA ARG A 40 10.16 2.40 25.91
C ARG A 40 10.03 1.17 25.02
N ASP A 41 10.14 -0.02 25.62
CA ASP A 41 10.13 -1.29 24.89
C ASP A 41 8.73 -1.54 24.31
N ALA A 42 7.68 -1.19 25.08
CA ALA A 42 6.30 -1.23 24.63
C ALA A 42 6.04 -0.27 23.45
N ASN A 43 6.57 0.96 23.51
CA ASN A 43 6.42 1.93 22.43
C ASN A 43 7.18 1.50 21.15
N ALA A 44 8.41 0.97 21.29
CA ALA A 44 9.17 0.46 20.16
C ALA A 44 8.44 -0.72 19.48
N ALA A 45 7.92 -1.67 20.26
CA ALA A 45 7.11 -2.78 19.75
C ALA A 45 5.82 -2.29 19.07
N PHE A 46 5.15 -1.29 19.64
CA PHE A 46 3.96 -0.68 19.03
C PHE A 46 4.27 -0.07 17.66
N ILE A 47 5.35 0.72 17.54
CA ILE A 47 5.72 1.34 16.27
C ILE A 47 6.12 0.28 15.24
N VAL A 48 6.92 -0.73 15.63
CA VAL A 48 7.28 -1.85 14.74
C VAL A 48 6.04 -2.56 14.21
N ARG A 49 5.08 -2.87 15.09
CA ARG A 49 3.81 -3.48 14.69
C ARG A 49 3.05 -2.57 13.72
N ALA A 50 2.95 -1.27 14.04
CA ALA A 50 2.22 -0.32 13.21
C ALA A 50 2.80 -0.19 11.80
N VAL A 51 4.13 -0.10 11.66
CA VAL A 51 4.78 0.02 10.34
C VAL A 51 4.66 -1.29 9.56
N ASN A 52 4.90 -2.45 10.17
CA ASN A 52 4.72 -3.74 9.49
C ASN A 52 3.26 -3.99 9.07
N SER A 53 2.28 -3.63 9.90
CA SER A 53 0.86 -3.73 9.54
C SER A 53 0.48 -2.76 8.42
N HIS A 54 1.09 -1.58 8.38
CA HIS A 54 0.91 -0.64 7.27
C HIS A 54 1.46 -1.22 5.97
N ASP A 55 2.70 -1.72 5.97
CA ASP A 55 3.33 -2.30 4.78
C ASP A 55 2.53 -3.49 4.25
N ALA A 56 2.09 -4.41 5.13
CA ALA A 56 1.23 -5.54 4.74
C ALA A 56 -0.13 -5.11 4.16
N LEU A 57 -0.73 -4.03 4.69
CA LEU A 57 -1.97 -3.49 4.15
C LEU A 57 -1.76 -2.87 2.75
N VAL A 58 -0.63 -2.19 2.54
CA VAL A 58 -0.27 -1.61 1.23
C VAL A 58 -0.02 -2.72 0.21
N GLU A 59 0.73 -3.77 0.57
CA GLU A 59 0.97 -4.93 -0.28
C GLU A 59 -0.37 -5.61 -0.66
N GLY A 60 -1.22 -5.91 0.32
CA GLY A 60 -2.53 -6.50 0.05
C GLY A 60 -3.44 -5.61 -0.82
N LEU A 61 -3.34 -4.28 -0.68
CA LEU A 61 -4.09 -3.34 -1.52
C LEU A 61 -3.55 -3.29 -2.96
N GLN A 62 -2.23 -3.39 -3.14
CA GLN A 62 -1.60 -3.51 -4.47
C GLN A 62 -2.02 -4.80 -5.17
N GLU A 63 -2.03 -5.92 -4.46
CA GLU A 63 -2.51 -7.22 -4.97
C GLU A 63 -3.99 -7.14 -5.37
N ALA A 64 -4.84 -6.62 -4.48
CA ALA A 64 -6.26 -6.43 -4.77
C ALA A 64 -6.49 -5.53 -5.98
N ARG A 65 -5.72 -4.44 -6.12
CA ARG A 65 -5.77 -3.56 -7.29
C ARG A 65 -5.44 -4.32 -8.57
N SER A 66 -4.37 -5.13 -8.55
CA SER A 66 -3.97 -5.93 -9.72
C SER A 66 -5.08 -6.88 -10.13
N HIS A 67 -5.63 -7.65 -9.18
CA HIS A 67 -6.71 -8.60 -9.46
C HIS A 67 -7.98 -7.91 -9.99
N LEU A 68 -8.35 -6.76 -9.44
CA LEU A 68 -9.51 -6.00 -9.93
C LEU A 68 -9.27 -5.43 -11.33
N ALA A 69 -8.04 -5.06 -11.68
CA ALA A 69 -7.70 -4.61 -13.03
C ALA A 69 -7.81 -5.76 -14.04
N ASP A 70 -7.31 -6.95 -13.69
CA ASP A 70 -7.42 -8.14 -14.54
C ASP A 70 -8.90 -8.51 -14.78
N LEU A 71 -9.73 -8.49 -13.72
CA LEU A 71 -11.16 -8.76 -13.83
C LEU A 71 -11.90 -7.70 -14.67
N ARG A 72 -11.50 -6.43 -14.56
CA ARG A 72 -12.05 -5.33 -15.35
C ARG A 72 -11.74 -5.53 -16.84
N ASP A 73 -10.53 -5.95 -17.17
CA ASP A 73 -10.12 -6.20 -18.55
C ASP A 73 -10.83 -7.45 -19.12
N GLU A 74 -10.99 -8.51 -18.33
CA GLU A 74 -11.79 -9.68 -18.72
C GLU A 74 -13.28 -9.32 -18.97
N LEU A 75 -13.85 -8.48 -18.12
CA LEU A 75 -15.21 -7.95 -18.30
C LEU A 75 -15.31 -7.16 -19.61
N PHE A 76 -14.35 -6.25 -19.85
CA PHE A 76 -14.32 -5.46 -21.08
C PHE A 76 -14.23 -6.34 -22.32
N ASP A 77 -13.36 -7.36 -22.32
CA ASP A 77 -13.22 -8.29 -23.45
C ASP A 77 -14.48 -9.13 -23.67
N THR A 78 -15.20 -9.48 -22.60
CA THR A 78 -16.44 -10.26 -22.69
C THR A 78 -17.61 -9.43 -23.24
N CYS A 79 -17.66 -8.14 -22.89
CA CYS A 79 -18.72 -7.22 -23.31
C CYS A 79 -18.43 -6.52 -24.67
N THR A 80 -17.21 -6.64 -25.20
CA THR A 80 -16.83 -6.00 -26.48
C THR A 80 -16.62 -7.00 -27.61
N VAL A 81 -16.91 -6.57 -28.84
CA VAL A 81 -16.55 -7.35 -30.02
C VAL A 81 -15.12 -7.00 -30.42
N ARG A 82 -14.17 -7.90 -30.15
CA ARG A 82 -12.74 -7.71 -30.47
C ARG A 82 -12.12 -6.46 -29.82
N GLY A 83 -12.56 -6.09 -28.62
CA GLY A 83 -12.06 -4.91 -27.92
C GLY A 83 -12.64 -3.58 -28.38
N ASP A 84 -13.67 -3.58 -29.23
CA ASP A 84 -14.33 -2.35 -29.66
C ASP A 84 -15.32 -1.85 -28.58
N ALA A 85 -14.92 -0.81 -27.85
CA ALA A 85 -15.74 -0.19 -26.80
C ALA A 85 -17.08 0.38 -27.33
N SER A 86 -17.20 0.64 -28.63
CA SER A 86 -18.46 1.15 -29.21
C SER A 86 -19.57 0.10 -29.26
N THR A 87 -19.24 -1.19 -29.04
CA THR A 87 -20.22 -2.28 -29.00
C THR A 87 -20.82 -2.50 -27.61
N LEU A 88 -20.35 -1.78 -26.59
CA LEU A 88 -20.91 -1.86 -25.24
C LEU A 88 -22.34 -1.33 -25.23
N ASP A 89 -23.23 -2.07 -24.58
CA ASP A 89 -24.52 -1.52 -24.22
C ASP A 89 -24.41 -0.58 -23.01
N ALA A 90 -25.51 0.09 -22.66
CA ALA A 90 -25.52 1.06 -21.57
C ALA A 90 -25.28 0.42 -20.18
N GLY A 91 -25.66 -0.85 -20.00
CA GLY A 91 -25.47 -1.58 -18.75
C GLY A 91 -24.03 -2.03 -18.57
N ASP A 92 -23.44 -2.63 -19.61
CA ASP A 92 -22.04 -3.05 -19.62
C ASP A 92 -21.11 -1.85 -19.42
N LYS A 93 -21.40 -0.74 -20.09
CA LYS A 93 -20.66 0.51 -19.92
C LYS A 93 -20.71 1.00 -18.47
N ALA A 94 -21.89 1.00 -17.84
CA ALA A 94 -22.03 1.45 -16.46
C ALA A 94 -21.25 0.56 -15.47
N LEU A 95 -21.23 -0.76 -15.69
CA LEU A 95 -20.46 -1.70 -14.88
C LEU A 95 -18.95 -1.47 -15.01
N ILE A 96 -18.45 -1.27 -16.24
CA ILE A 96 -17.04 -0.97 -16.49
C ILE A 96 -16.65 0.37 -15.86
N ASP A 97 -17.49 1.41 -16.02
CA ASP A 97 -17.25 2.72 -15.41
C ASP A 97 -17.22 2.63 -13.86
N GLU A 98 -18.04 1.77 -13.24
CA GLU A 98 -18.00 1.51 -11.79
C GLU A 98 -16.68 0.82 -11.37
N HIS A 99 -16.20 -0.16 -12.13
CA HIS A 99 -14.90 -0.81 -11.86
C HIS A 99 -13.75 0.18 -11.97
N ASP A 100 -13.76 1.02 -13.01
CA ASP A 100 -12.75 2.07 -13.21
C ASP A 100 -12.75 3.07 -12.04
N ALA A 101 -13.93 3.42 -11.51
CA ALA A 101 -14.04 4.27 -10.32
C ALA A 101 -13.53 3.59 -9.02
N VAL A 102 -13.71 2.28 -8.87
CA VAL A 102 -13.11 1.51 -7.75
C VAL A 102 -11.59 1.52 -7.86
N LEU A 103 -11.04 1.18 -9.03
CA LEU A 103 -9.60 1.17 -9.28
C LEU A 103 -8.98 2.55 -9.02
N ALA A 104 -9.61 3.63 -9.48
CA ALA A 104 -9.15 4.99 -9.22
C ALA A 104 -9.10 5.32 -7.71
N ARG A 105 -10.09 4.89 -6.93
CA ARG A 105 -10.08 5.08 -5.47
C ARG A 105 -8.95 4.31 -4.78
N ILE A 106 -8.66 3.09 -5.27
CA ILE A 106 -7.54 2.29 -4.76
C ILE A 106 -6.21 2.96 -5.12
N ASP A 107 -6.04 3.43 -6.35
CA ASP A 107 -4.83 4.14 -6.80
C ASP A 107 -4.58 5.41 -5.95
N VAL A 108 -5.63 6.16 -5.60
CA VAL A 108 -5.53 7.30 -4.67
C VAL A 108 -5.11 6.86 -3.26
N ALA A 109 -5.67 5.76 -2.75
CA ALA A 109 -5.31 5.25 -1.43
C ALA A 109 -3.84 4.77 -1.37
N LEU A 110 -3.38 4.08 -2.43
CA LEU A 110 -1.99 3.67 -2.59
C LEU A 110 -1.06 4.87 -2.69
N ALA A 111 -1.40 5.87 -3.50
CA ALA A 111 -0.60 7.10 -3.61
C ALA A 111 -0.44 7.80 -2.25
N LYS A 112 -1.52 7.90 -1.46
CA LYS A 112 -1.48 8.45 -0.09
C LYS A 112 -0.59 7.62 0.84
N ALA A 113 -0.71 6.29 0.79
CA ALA A 113 0.08 5.40 1.65
C ALA A 113 1.58 5.46 1.31
N GLU A 114 1.92 5.59 0.02
CA GLU A 114 3.29 5.71 -0.46
C GLU A 114 3.86 7.13 -0.33
N GLY A 115 3.07 8.10 0.15
CA GLY A 115 3.48 9.50 0.27
C GLY A 115 3.70 10.22 -1.07
N ARG A 116 3.05 9.76 -2.15
CA ARG A 116 3.05 10.44 -3.44
C ARG A 116 2.01 11.55 -3.43
N GLU A 117 2.36 12.71 -4.00
CA GLU A 117 1.37 13.79 -4.21
C GLU A 117 0.23 13.26 -5.09
N VAL A 118 -0.99 13.28 -4.56
CA VAL A 118 -2.21 13.06 -5.34
C VAL A 118 -2.55 14.40 -5.95
N ALA A 119 -2.39 14.56 -7.26
CA ALA A 119 -2.83 15.77 -7.95
C ALA A 119 -4.33 16.00 -7.68
N PRO A 120 -4.76 17.26 -7.45
CA PRO A 120 -6.15 17.60 -7.17
C PRO A 120 -7.09 17.28 -8.33
#